data_AF-A0A7T8GPE3-F1
#
_entry.id   AF-A0A7T8GPE3-F1
#
_cell.length_a   1.000
_cell.length_b   1.000
_cell.length_c   1.000
_cell.angle_alpha   90.00
_cell.angle_beta   90.00
_cell.angle_gamma   90.00
#
_symmetry.space_group_name_H-M   'P 1'
#
loop_
_entity.id
_entity.type
_entity.pdbx_description
1 polymer ?
#
loop_
_entity_poly.entity_id
_entity_poly.type
_entity_poly.pdbx_seq_one_letter_code
_entity_poly.pdbx_strand_id
1 'polypeptide(L)' 'MAEGQLPEGKYVWTQDGAASNTSDLYQKFCTAIMAHFWPKDMWPSSSPDLNPLDFAVWGELERKTNRLLIQMWML' A
#
# COMPACT_ATOMS: atom_id res chain seq x y z
N MET A 1 1.61 22.37 10.06
CA MET A 1 2.95 21.84 9.77
C MET A 1 2.96 21.61 8.27
N ALA A 2 3.67 22.44 7.50
CA ALA A 2 3.77 22.23 6.06
C ALA A 2 4.79 21.11 5.85
N GLU A 3 4.31 19.88 5.76
CA GLU A 3 5.13 18.80 5.23
C GLU A 3 5.46 19.20 3.79
N GLY A 4 6.74 19.33 3.48
CA GLY A 4 7.18 19.71 2.15
C GLY A 4 6.72 18.69 1.12
N GLN A 5 6.64 19.11 -0.14
CA GLN A 5 6.44 18.20 -1.27
C GLN A 5 7.46 17.04 -1.16
N LEU A 6 7.01 15.81 -1.33
CA LEU A 6 7.93 14.68 -1.38
C LEU A 6 8.87 14.82 -2.59
N PRO A 7 10.08 14.22 -2.54
CA PRO A 7 11.07 14.37 -3.59
C PRO A 7 10.48 14.07 -4.97
N GLU A 8 10.74 14.94 -5.95
CA GLU A 8 10.37 14.67 -7.33
C GLU A 8 11.09 13.40 -7.83
N GLY A 9 10.39 12.57 -8.61
CA GLY A 9 10.94 11.32 -9.12
C GLY A 9 9.96 10.54 -10.00
N LYS A 10 10.46 9.51 -10.68
CA LYS A 10 9.65 8.62 -11.54
C LYS A 10 8.96 7.52 -10.72
N TYR A 11 8.04 7.90 -9.85
CA TYR A 11 7.24 6.96 -9.06
C TYR A 11 5.77 7.37 -9.06
N VAL A 12 4.90 6.43 -8.72
CA VAL A 12 3.47 6.70 -8.49
C VAL A 12 3.11 6.09 -7.15
N TRP A 13 2.54 6.90 -6.25
CA TRP A 13 2.01 6.41 -4.99
C TRP A 13 0.71 5.64 -5.22
N THR A 14 0.59 4.44 -4.65
CA THR A 14 -0.58 3.57 -4.76
C THR A 14 -0.97 3.01 -3.41
N GLN A 15 -2.27 2.96 -3.11
CA GLN A 15 -2.87 2.34 -1.94
C GLN A 15 -4.18 1.67 -2.35
N ASP A 16 -4.66 0.73 -1.53
CA ASP A 16 -5.91 0.03 -1.78
C ASP A 16 -7.15 0.93 -1.59
N GLY A 17 -8.32 0.40 -1.93
CA GLY A 17 -9.60 1.10 -1.83
C GLY A 17 -10.19 1.19 -0.41
N ALA A 18 -9.40 1.05 0.66
CA ALA A 18 -9.92 1.13 2.03
C ALA A 18 -10.57 2.50 2.33
N ALA A 19 -11.55 2.55 3.26
CA ALA A 19 -12.34 3.76 3.52
C ALA A 19 -11.49 4.98 3.96
N SER A 20 -10.40 4.75 4.70
CA SER A 20 -9.45 5.82 5.06
C SER A 20 -8.74 6.39 3.84
N ASN A 21 -8.35 5.52 2.91
CA ASN A 21 -7.59 5.84 1.72
C ASN A 21 -8.47 6.49 0.64
N THR A 22 -9.77 6.22 0.64
CA THR A 22 -10.74 6.82 -0.29
C THR A 22 -11.39 8.11 0.23
N SER A 23 -11.07 8.52 1.46
CA SER A 23 -11.60 9.74 2.07
C SER A 23 -11.13 11.01 1.35
N ASP A 24 -12.00 12.02 1.28
CA ASP A 24 -11.66 13.28 0.60
C ASP A 24 -10.48 14.00 1.23
N LEU A 25 -10.29 13.85 2.55
CA LEU A 25 -9.15 14.40 3.26
C LEU A 25 -7.84 13.76 2.77
N TYR A 26 -7.80 12.42 2.68
CA TYR A 26 -6.63 11.69 2.19
C TYR A 26 -6.33 12.03 0.74
N GLN A 27 -7.34 12.05 -0.13
CA GLN A 27 -7.16 12.37 -1.55
C GLN A 27 -6.59 13.78 -1.76
N LYS A 28 -7.08 14.77 -1.00
CA LYS A 28 -6.54 16.15 -1.00
C LYS A 28 -5.10 16.20 -0.50
N PHE A 29 -4.80 15.48 0.57
CA PHE A 29 -3.44 15.38 1.12
C PHE A 29 -2.48 14.79 0.08
N CYS A 30 -2.81 13.66 -0.54
CA CYS A 30 -1.97 13.03 -1.56
C CYS A 30 -1.79 13.94 -2.78
N THR A 31 -2.84 14.63 -3.21
CA THR A 31 -2.75 15.60 -4.32
C THR A 31 -1.80 16.75 -4.03
N ALA A 32 -1.75 17.20 -2.77
CA ALA A 32 -0.90 18.32 -2.36
C ALA A 32 0.58 17.93 -2.15
N ILE A 33 0.85 16.69 -1.74
CA ILE A 33 2.17 16.27 -1.24
C ILE A 33 2.91 15.33 -2.21
N MET A 34 2.19 14.49 -2.96
CA MET A 34 2.78 13.45 -3.81
C MET A 34 3.08 13.99 -5.20
N ALA A 35 4.20 13.57 -5.81
CA ALA A 35 4.51 13.90 -7.21
C ALA A 35 3.51 13.26 -8.19
N HIS A 36 3.23 11.97 -8.01
CA HIS A 36 2.20 11.24 -8.73
C HIS A 36 1.50 10.25 -7.79
N PHE A 37 0.21 10.04 -8.00
CA PHE A 37 -0.63 9.19 -7.14
C PHE A 37 -1.81 8.64 -7.94
N TRP A 38 -2.27 7.42 -7.61
CA TRP A 38 -3.51 6.86 -8.15
C TRP A 38 -4.73 7.24 -7.32
N PRO A 39 -5.65 8.07 -7.85
CA PRO A 39 -6.87 8.46 -7.14
C PRO A 39 -7.79 7.27 -6.86
N LYS A 40 -8.73 7.47 -5.93
CA LYS A 40 -9.63 6.42 -5.42
C LYS A 40 -10.44 5.67 -6.49
N ASP A 41 -10.66 6.27 -7.65
CA ASP A 41 -11.40 5.73 -8.79
C ASP A 41 -10.55 4.83 -9.71
N MET A 42 -9.23 4.82 -9.53
CA MET A 42 -8.33 3.92 -10.28
C MET A 42 -8.31 2.49 -9.74
N TRP A 43 -8.65 2.27 -8.47
CA TRP A 43 -8.52 0.96 -7.83
C TRP A 43 -9.80 0.13 -7.96
N PRO A 44 -9.77 -1.04 -8.63
CA PRO A 44 -10.93 -1.90 -8.70
C PRO A 44 -11.25 -2.53 -7.34
N SER A 45 -12.54 -2.69 -7.07
CA SER A 45 -13.02 -3.28 -5.82
C SER A 45 -12.61 -4.75 -5.73
N SER A 46 -12.17 -5.19 -4.54
CA SER A 46 -11.88 -6.60 -4.26
C SER A 46 -10.79 -7.23 -5.15
N SER A 47 -9.78 -6.45 -5.53
CA SER A 47 -8.65 -6.92 -6.36
C SER A 47 -7.32 -6.94 -5.59
N PRO A 48 -7.12 -7.86 -4.63
CA PRO A 48 -5.84 -8.01 -3.92
C PRO A 48 -4.72 -8.50 -4.84
N ASP A 49 -5.06 -9.14 -5.95
CA ASP A 49 -4.13 -9.57 -7.00
C ASP A 49 -3.42 -8.41 -7.69
N LEU A 50 -4.03 -7.22 -7.69
CA LEU A 50 -3.45 -6.01 -8.27
C LEU A 50 -2.63 -5.19 -7.27
N ASN A 51 -2.77 -5.45 -5.97
CA ASN A 51 -1.96 -4.77 -4.95
C ASN A 51 -0.63 -5.52 -4.79
N PRO A 52 0.53 -4.92 -5.13
CA PRO A 52 1.82 -5.60 -5.00
C PRO A 52 2.11 -6.09 -3.57
N LEU A 53 1.59 -5.39 -2.56
CA LEU A 53 1.73 -5.82 -1.17
C LEU A 53 0.94 -7.10 -0.90
N ASP A 54 -0.35 -7.14 -1.27
CA ASP A 54 -1.21 -8.29 -1.01
C ASP A 54 -0.84 -9.49 -1.89
N PHE A 55 -0.55 -9.26 -3.18
CA PHE A 55 -0.20 -10.33 -4.11
C PHE A 55 1.14 -11.01 -3.79
N ALA A 56 2.17 -10.22 -3.43
CA ALA A 56 3.54 -10.74 -3.33
C ALA A 56 4.17 -10.58 -1.96
N VAL A 57 4.22 -9.36 -1.41
CA VAL A 57 5.02 -9.07 -0.20
C VAL A 57 4.46 -9.79 1.02
N TRP A 58 3.16 -9.72 1.25
CA TRP A 58 2.52 -10.38 2.38
C TRP A 58 2.55 -11.89 2.27
N GLY A 59 2.35 -12.46 1.08
CA GLY A 59 2.49 -13.90 0.84
C GLY A 59 3.91 -14.41 1.15
N GLU A 60 4.95 -13.68 0.73
CA GLU A 60 6.34 -14.05 1.04
C GLU A 60 6.66 -13.89 2.54
N LEU A 61 6.17 -12.83 3.18
CA LEU A 61 6.32 -12.62 4.62
C LEU A 61 5.66 -13.74 5.43
N GLU A 62 4.44 -14.11 5.06
CA GLU A 62 3.70 -15.22 5.67
C GLU A 62 4.48 -16.54 5.50
N ARG A 63 4.96 -16.83 4.29
CA ARG A 63 5.75 -18.04 4.01
C ARG A 63 7.00 -18.13 4.88
N LYS A 64 7.70 -17.01 5.12
CA LYS A 64 8.89 -16.97 5.99
C LYS A 64 8.54 -17.08 7.46
N THR A 65 7.54 -16.33 7.92
CA THR A 65 7.13 -16.32 9.32
C THR A 65 6.56 -17.67 9.74
N ASN A 66 5.68 -18.27 8.93
CA ASN A 66 5.09 -19.58 9.22
C ASN A 66 6.14 -20.70 9.20
N ARG A 67 7.18 -20.59 8.36
CA ARG A 67 8.33 -21.51 8.41
C ARG A 67 9.08 -21.44 9.75
N LEU A 68 9.28 -20.23 10.28
CA LEU A 68 9.92 -20.03 11.59
C LEU A 68 9.02 -20.51 12.74
N LEU A 69 7.71 -20.32 12.63
CA LEU A 69 6.76 -20.86 13.61
C LEU A 69 6.86 -22.39 13.65
N ILE A 70 6.76 -23.08 12.51
CA ILE A 70 6.87 -24.55 12.48
C ILE A 70 8.21 -25.05 13.05
N GLN A 71 9.32 -24.35 12.83
CA GLN A 71 10.62 -24.70 13.46
C GLN A 71 10.64 -24.49 14.97
N MET A 72 9.95 -23.47 15.50
CA MET A 72 9.90 -23.19 16.94
C MET A 72 8.95 -24.13 17.70
N TRP A 73 7.95 -24.72 17.02
CA TRP A 73 7.05 -25.73 17.60
C TRP A 73 7.57 -27.17 17.48
N MET A 74 8.73 -27.37 16.84
CA MET A 74 9.37 -28.69 16.64
C MET A 74 10.66 -28.88 17.48
N LEU A 75 10.96 -27.96 18.39
CA LEU A 75 12.03 -28.05 19.40
C LEU A 75 11.42 -28.07 20.80
#